data_AF-A0A519ZVK0-F1
#
_entry.id   AF-A0A519ZVK0-F1
#
_cell.length_a   1.000
_cell.length_b   1.000
_cell.length_c   1.000
_cell.angle_alpha   90.00
_cell.angle_beta   90.00
_cell.angle_gamma   90.00
#
_symmetry.space_group_name_H-M   'P 1'
#
loop_
_entity.id
_entity.type
_entity.pdbx_description
1 polymer ?
#
loop_
_entity_poly.entity_id
_entity_poly.type
_entity_poly.pdbx_seq_one_letter_code
_entity_poly.pdbx_strand_id
1 'polypeptide(L)'
;MKLLFTLISFLVFFAQCFSQNKLSRSKQASYATFVYKINDAEVVSILSKKKTNDSFYHTLISSDYYKDYKKADLPYGNYLLVNASGAAINSSLHSENNVLLQFINNEKDFQFYITDVKGNLIANAFV
;
A
#
# COMPACT_ATOMS: atom_id res chain seq x y z
N MET A 1 60.99 12.57 16.07
CA MET A 1 59.57 12.93 16.29
C MET A 1 58.96 13.74 15.15
N LYS A 2 59.62 14.79 14.63
CA LYS A 2 59.10 15.61 13.51
C LYS A 2 58.77 14.80 12.24
N LEU A 3 59.60 13.81 11.90
CA LEU A 3 59.44 12.94 10.73
C LEU A 3 58.24 11.97 10.83
N LEU A 4 57.91 11.55 12.05
CA LEU A 4 56.75 10.71 12.33
C LEU A 4 55.45 11.52 12.17
N PHE A 5 55.45 12.76 12.66
CA PHE A 5 54.31 13.67 12.51
C PHE A 5 54.03 14.02 11.04
N THR A 6 55.07 14.23 10.23
CA THR A 6 54.91 14.47 8.79
C THR A 6 54.36 13.25 8.05
N LEU A 7 54.78 12.04 8.44
CA LEU A 7 54.29 10.79 7.85
C LEU A 7 52.80 10.55 8.19
N ILE A 8 52.42 10.78 9.45
CA ILE A 8 51.03 10.64 9.90
C ILE A 8 50.14 11.66 9.19
N SER A 9 50.58 12.93 9.09
CA SER A 9 49.84 13.97 8.38
C SER A 9 49.63 13.61 6.91
N PHE A 10 50.64 13.04 6.23
CA PHE A 10 50.53 12.60 4.85
C PHE A 10 49.49 11.47 4.72
N LEU A 11 49.49 10.50 5.63
CA LEU A 11 48.56 9.36 5.62
C LEU A 11 47.08 9.78 5.78
N VAL A 12 46.80 10.83 6.55
CA VAL A 12 45.43 11.35 6.72
C VAL A 12 44.89 11.97 5.43
N PHE A 13 45.73 12.59 4.59
CA PHE A 13 45.29 13.17 3.31
C PHE A 13 44.92 12.13 2.25
N PHE A 14 45.43 10.90 2.34
CA PHE A 14 45.06 9.81 1.42
C PHE A 14 43.90 8.95 1.92
N ALA A 15 43.40 9.19 3.14
CA ALA A 15 42.22 8.51 3.64
C ALA A 15 40.97 9.05 2.92
N GLN A 16 40.59 8.40 1.82
CA GLN A 16 39.32 8.64 1.13
C GLN A 16 38.16 8.24 2.06
N CYS A 17 37.45 9.24 2.58
CA CYS A 17 36.27 9.02 3.41
C CYS A 17 35.06 8.69 2.51
N PHE A 18 34.71 7.41 2.36
CA PHE A 18 33.56 6.94 1.57
C PHE A 18 32.20 7.07 2.29
N SER A 19 31.97 8.18 2.99
CA SER A 19 30.74 8.35 3.80
C SER A 19 29.54 8.93 3.04
N GLN A 20 29.70 9.37 1.78
CA GLN A 20 28.63 10.01 1.03
C GLN A 20 27.95 9.03 0.08
N ASN A 21 26.75 8.57 0.45
CA ASN A 21 25.88 7.83 -0.46
C ASN A 21 25.26 8.79 -1.48
N LYS A 22 25.21 8.41 -2.75
CA LYS A 22 24.49 9.17 -3.78
C LYS A 22 23.01 9.26 -3.39
N LEU A 23 22.45 10.47 -3.35
CA LEU A 23 21.01 10.66 -3.10
C LEU A 23 20.13 9.90 -4.11
N SER A 24 20.60 9.73 -5.35
CA SER A 24 19.89 8.92 -6.35
C SER A 24 19.72 7.45 -5.96
N ARG A 25 20.55 6.93 -5.04
CA ARG A 25 20.44 5.58 -4.45
C ARG A 25 19.75 5.56 -3.09
N SER A 26 19.29 6.72 -2.60
CA SER A 26 18.50 6.76 -1.36
C SER A 26 17.12 6.13 -1.58
N LYS A 27 16.41 5.81 -0.49
CA LYS A 27 15.07 5.26 -0.55
C LYS A 27 14.13 6.24 -1.25
N GLN A 28 13.60 5.84 -2.39
CA GLN A 28 12.66 6.65 -3.19
C GLN A 28 11.19 6.35 -2.90
N ALA A 29 10.91 5.36 -2.04
CA ALA A 29 9.56 5.00 -1.64
C ALA A 29 9.16 5.72 -0.34
N SER A 30 7.91 6.17 -0.29
CA SER A 30 7.28 6.70 0.92
C SER A 30 7.28 5.66 2.03
N TYR A 31 7.54 6.10 3.26
CA TYR A 31 7.31 5.28 4.46
C TYR A 31 5.82 5.20 4.83
N ALA A 32 5.03 6.14 4.34
CA ALA A 32 3.62 6.27 4.60
C ALA A 32 2.81 5.67 3.45
N THR A 33 1.81 4.87 3.80
CA THR A 33 0.73 4.49 2.90
C THR A 33 -0.53 5.13 3.42
N PHE A 34 -1.11 5.96 2.56
CA PHE A 34 -2.39 6.61 2.81
C PHE A 34 -3.52 5.66 2.45
N VAL A 35 -4.56 5.64 3.27
CA VAL A 35 -5.76 4.84 3.07
C VAL A 35 -6.91 5.80 2.87
N TYR A 36 -7.48 5.82 1.68
CA TYR A 36 -8.68 6.59 1.39
C TYR A 36 -9.88 5.64 1.33
N LYS A 37 -10.99 6.00 1.96
CA LYS A 37 -12.25 5.29 1.79
C LYS A 37 -12.90 5.71 0.48
N ILE A 38 -13.29 4.74 -0.33
CA ILE A 38 -13.93 4.94 -1.63
C ILE A 38 -15.32 4.31 -1.64
N ASN A 39 -16.19 4.79 -2.53
CA ASN A 39 -17.55 4.28 -2.67
C ASN A 39 -17.67 3.19 -3.73
N ASP A 40 -18.80 2.49 -3.76
CA ASP A 40 -19.00 1.34 -4.64
C ASP A 40 -18.98 1.72 -6.13
N ALA A 41 -19.48 2.91 -6.49
CA ALA A 41 -19.42 3.40 -7.87
C ALA A 41 -17.97 3.65 -8.33
N GLU A 42 -17.13 4.16 -7.43
CA GLU A 42 -15.70 4.34 -7.68
C GLU A 42 -14.99 2.99 -7.82
N VAL A 43 -15.31 2.01 -6.99
CA VAL A 43 -14.79 0.63 -7.10
C VAL A 43 -15.12 0.04 -8.47
N VAL A 44 -16.38 0.11 -8.88
CA VAL A 44 -16.82 -0.36 -10.21
C VAL A 44 -16.05 0.35 -11.32
N SER A 45 -15.80 1.65 -11.17
CA SER A 45 -15.04 2.42 -12.16
C SER A 45 -13.58 1.97 -12.27
N ILE A 46 -12.94 1.64 -11.13
CA ILE A 46 -11.57 1.13 -11.08
C ILE A 46 -11.50 -0.25 -11.72
N LEU A 47 -12.42 -1.15 -11.39
CA LEU A 47 -12.46 -2.50 -11.97
C LEU A 47 -12.71 -2.47 -13.49
N SER A 48 -13.56 -1.55 -13.95
CA SER A 48 -13.90 -1.42 -15.38
C SER A 48 -12.78 -0.78 -16.21
N LYS A 49 -12.19 0.32 -15.72
CA LYS A 49 -11.24 1.15 -16.48
C LYS A 49 -9.78 0.95 -16.09
N LYS A 50 -9.51 0.20 -15.01
CA LYS A 50 -8.18 -0.01 -14.41
C LYS A 50 -7.42 1.28 -14.13
N LYS A 51 -8.13 2.36 -13.79
CA LYS A 51 -7.54 3.68 -13.51
C LYS A 51 -8.17 4.30 -12.27
N THR A 52 -7.32 4.89 -11.45
CA THR A 52 -7.71 5.74 -10.33
C THR A 52 -7.81 7.20 -10.78
N ASN A 53 -8.68 7.96 -10.14
CA ASN A 53 -8.85 9.40 -10.35
C ASN A 53 -8.51 10.15 -9.07
N ASP A 54 -8.05 11.39 -9.19
CA ASP A 54 -7.73 12.26 -8.06
C ASP A 54 -8.97 12.56 -7.20
N SER A 55 -10.17 12.48 -7.79
CA SER A 55 -11.43 12.60 -7.05
C SER A 55 -11.60 11.53 -5.97
N PHE A 56 -10.93 10.37 -6.08
CA PHE A 56 -11.06 9.26 -5.12
C PHE A 56 -10.31 9.51 -3.81
N TYR A 57 -9.51 10.58 -3.73
CA TYR A 57 -8.75 10.94 -2.53
C TYR A 57 -9.56 11.85 -1.58
N HIS A 58 -10.86 11.63 -1.46
CA HIS A 58 -11.78 12.52 -0.74
C HIS A 58 -11.92 12.21 0.75
N THR A 59 -11.69 10.96 1.19
CA THR A 59 -11.89 10.56 2.60
C THR A 59 -10.68 9.81 3.14
N LEU A 60 -9.78 10.51 3.83
CA LEU A 60 -8.60 9.91 4.45
C LEU A 60 -8.96 9.17 5.75
N ILE A 61 -8.58 7.90 5.85
CA ILE A 61 -8.78 7.04 7.03
C ILE A 61 -7.49 6.90 7.84
N SER A 62 -6.36 6.72 7.16
CA SER A 62 -5.05 6.59 7.80
C SER A 62 -3.96 7.12 6.88
N SER A 63 -2.91 7.70 7.46
CA SER A 63 -1.71 8.16 6.76
C SER A 63 -0.49 7.27 7.03
N ASP A 64 -0.60 6.26 7.88
CA ASP A 64 0.51 5.43 8.35
C ASP A 64 0.17 3.93 8.46
N TYR A 65 -0.72 3.44 7.58
CA TYR A 65 -1.34 2.11 7.67
C TYR A 65 -0.40 0.91 7.82
N TYR A 66 0.75 0.92 7.14
CA TYR A 66 1.73 -0.18 7.21
C TYR A 66 2.80 -0.02 8.30
N LYS A 67 2.69 0.96 9.21
CA LYS A 67 3.60 0.99 10.34
C LYS A 67 3.22 -0.10 11.34
N ASP A 68 4.15 -1.01 11.61
CA ASP A 68 3.95 -2.24 12.39
C ASP A 68 3.29 -2.04 13.76
N TYR A 69 3.44 -0.85 14.36
CA TYR A 69 2.87 -0.49 15.66
C TYR A 69 1.48 0.15 15.59
N LYS A 70 0.90 0.29 14.40
CA LYS A 70 -0.28 1.11 14.09
C LYS A 70 -1.13 0.58 12.95
N LYS A 71 -1.04 -0.71 12.62
CA LYS A 71 -1.97 -1.33 11.68
C LYS A 71 -3.37 -1.23 12.29
N ALA A 72 -4.08 -0.15 11.94
CA ALA A 72 -5.42 0.09 12.40
C ALA A 72 -6.31 -0.96 11.75
N ASP A 73 -7.10 -1.66 12.55
CA ASP A 73 -8.14 -2.52 12.01
C ASP A 73 -9.07 -1.64 11.18
N LEU A 74 -9.05 -1.83 9.87
CA LEU A 74 -9.94 -1.10 8.98
C LEU A 74 -11.36 -1.62 9.21
N PRO A 75 -12.35 -0.74 9.37
CA PRO A 75 -13.74 -1.15 9.30
C PRO A 75 -14.04 -1.82 7.95
N TYR A 76 -15.08 -2.65 7.89
CA TYR A 76 -15.52 -3.22 6.62
C TYR A 76 -15.82 -2.13 5.58
N GLY A 77 -15.38 -2.36 4.34
CA GLY A 77 -15.57 -1.44 3.23
C GLY A 77 -14.45 -1.47 2.20
N ASN A 78 -14.53 -0.53 1.26
CA ASN A 78 -13.60 -0.41 0.14
C ASN A 78 -12.65 0.77 0.34
N TYR A 79 -11.38 0.52 0.08
CA TYR A 79 -10.29 1.45 0.32
C TYR A 79 -9.32 1.53 -0.85
N LEU A 80 -8.69 2.68 -0.98
CA LEU A 80 -7.60 2.94 -1.91
C LEU A 80 -6.31 3.19 -1.11
N LEU A 81 -5.36 2.27 -1.23
CA LEU A 81 -4.05 2.38 -0.62
C LEU A 81 -3.11 3.10 -1.58
N VAL A 82 -2.54 4.22 -1.12
CA VAL A 82 -1.75 5.13 -1.94
C VAL A 82 -0.38 5.32 -1.33
N ASN A 83 0.68 5.08 -2.10
CA ASN A 83 2.04 5.38 -1.72
C ASN A 83 2.86 5.96 -2.89
N ALA A 84 3.76 6.88 -2.58
CA ALA A 84 4.71 7.38 -3.57
C ALA A 84 5.91 6.42 -3.67
N SER A 85 6.35 6.13 -4.89
CA SER A 85 7.57 5.37 -5.17
C SER A 85 8.30 5.96 -6.37
N GLY A 86 9.47 6.55 -6.13
CA GLY A 86 10.20 7.27 -7.17
C GLY A 86 9.43 8.52 -7.60
N ALA A 87 9.24 8.66 -8.91
CA ALA A 87 8.47 9.75 -9.50
C ALA A 87 6.98 9.40 -9.72
N ALA A 88 6.51 8.25 -9.23
CA ALA A 88 5.17 7.76 -9.44
C ALA A 88 4.36 7.66 -8.13
N ILE A 89 3.05 7.84 -8.25
CA ILE A 89 2.08 7.51 -7.22
C ILE A 89 1.51 6.15 -7.58
N ASN A 90 1.66 5.19 -6.66
CA ASN A 90 1.05 3.88 -6.79
C ASN A 90 -0.23 3.87 -5.96
N SER A 91 -1.29 3.35 -6.57
CA SER A 91 -2.60 3.21 -5.95
C SER A 91 -3.09 1.78 -6.12
N SER A 92 -3.58 1.17 -5.05
CA SER A 92 -4.09 -0.20 -5.05
C SER A 92 -5.43 -0.30 -4.33
N LEU A 93 -6.34 -1.07 -4.90
CA LEU A 93 -7.65 -1.34 -4.32
C LEU A 93 -7.51 -2.36 -3.19
N HIS A 94 -8.08 -2.04 -2.04
CA HIS A 94 -8.14 -2.92 -0.88
C HIS A 94 -9.56 -2.96 -0.34
N SER A 95 -10.15 -4.15 -0.29
CA SER A 95 -11.51 -4.36 0.21
C SER A 95 -11.45 -5.19 1.49
N GLU A 96 -12.00 -4.66 2.56
CA GLU A 96 -12.19 -5.35 3.83
C GLU A 96 -13.64 -5.87 3.87
N ASN A 97 -13.80 -7.16 3.57
CA ASN A 97 -15.12 -7.77 3.36
C ASN A 97 -15.68 -8.35 4.65
N ASN A 98 -16.97 -8.16 4.90
CA ASN A 98 -17.72 -8.84 5.96
C ASN A 98 -18.50 -10.07 5.47
N VAL A 99 -18.37 -10.40 4.19
CA VAL A 99 -19.10 -11.48 3.51
C VAL A 99 -18.17 -12.31 2.65
N LEU A 100 -18.56 -13.57 2.43
CA LEU A 100 -17.85 -14.54 1.60
C LEU A 100 -18.74 -14.98 0.45
N LEU A 101 -18.27 -14.78 -0.78
CA LEU A 101 -18.92 -15.26 -2.00
C LEU A 101 -18.35 -16.63 -2.36
N GLN A 102 -19.20 -17.64 -2.49
CA GLN A 102 -18.79 -19.00 -2.84
C GLN A 102 -19.54 -19.46 -4.10
N PHE A 103 -18.79 -19.89 -5.10
CA PHE A 103 -19.33 -20.42 -6.34
C PHE A 103 -19.65 -21.90 -6.20
N ILE A 104 -20.81 -22.30 -6.73
CA ILE A 104 -21.18 -23.70 -6.90
C ILE A 104 -20.87 -24.06 -8.34
N ASN A 105 -19.86 -24.90 -8.53
CA ASN A 105 -19.54 -25.41 -9.85
C ASN A 105 -20.32 -26.71 -10.08
N ASN A 106 -21.39 -26.63 -10.86
CA ASN A 106 -22.15 -27.79 -11.34
C ASN A 106 -21.97 -28.01 -12.86
N GLU A 107 -20.97 -27.38 -13.47
CA GLU A 107 -20.63 -27.40 -14.91
C GLU A 107 -21.73 -26.92 -15.87
N LYS A 108 -22.88 -26.47 -15.36
CA LYS A 108 -24.06 -26.20 -16.18
C LYS A 108 -24.66 -24.83 -15.93
N ASP A 109 -24.73 -24.42 -14.66
CA ASP A 109 -25.36 -23.21 -14.20
C ASP A 109 -24.36 -22.35 -13.42
N PHE A 110 -24.46 -21.03 -13.59
CA PHE A 110 -23.74 -20.09 -12.74
C PHE A 110 -24.53 -19.89 -11.45
N GLN A 111 -24.05 -20.51 -10.37
CA GLN A 111 -24.67 -20.44 -9.06
C GLN A 111 -23.63 -20.00 -8.02
N PHE A 112 -24.08 -19.20 -7.05
CA PHE A 112 -23.27 -18.81 -5.92
C PHE A 112 -24.17 -18.61 -4.69
N TYR A 113 -23.55 -18.64 -3.52
CA TYR A 113 -24.19 -18.23 -2.28
C TYR A 113 -23.25 -17.29 -1.52
N ILE A 114 -23.84 -16.43 -0.70
CA ILE A 114 -23.12 -15.47 0.11
C ILE A 114 -23.33 -15.84 1.58
N THR A 115 -22.24 -15.93 2.33
CA THR A 115 -22.30 -16.14 3.78
C THR A 115 -21.67 -14.98 4.52
N ASP A 116 -22.02 -14.81 5.79
CA ASP A 116 -21.21 -14.00 6.70
C ASP A 116 -19.90 -14.73 7.05
N VAL A 117 -19.02 -14.06 7.80
CA VAL A 117 -17.75 -14.62 8.31
C VAL A 117 -17.94 -15.79 9.28
N LYS A 118 -19.16 -16.04 9.77
CA LYS A 118 -19.52 -17.16 10.67
C LYS A 118 -20.16 -18.33 9.92
N GLY A 119 -20.38 -18.21 8.61
CA GLY A 119 -21.01 -19.23 7.76
C GLY A 119 -22.53 -19.15 7.66
N ASN A 120 -23.17 -18.10 8.20
CA ASN A 120 -24.62 -17.91 8.06
C ASN A 120 -24.96 -17.43 6.65
N LEU A 121 -25.96 -18.04 6.02
CA LEU A 121 -26.43 -17.66 4.70
C LEU A 121 -27.04 -16.25 4.70
N ILE A 122 -26.62 -15.42 3.74
CA ILE A 122 -27.18 -14.09 3.50
C ILE A 122 -28.08 -14.17 2.26
N ALA A 123 -29.40 -14.20 2.47
CA ALA A 123 -30.38 -14.36 1.40
C ALA A 123 -30.71 -13.07 0.63
N ASN A 124 -30.46 -11.90 1.22
CA ASN A 124 -30.92 -10.60 0.72
C ASN A 124 -29.76 -9.66 0.36
N ALA A 125 -28.66 -10.20 -0.16
CA ALA A 125 -27.54 -9.38 -0.63
C ALA A 125 -27.89 -8.70 -1.97
N PHE A 126 -27.41 -7.47 -2.15
CA PHE A 126 -27.44 -6.79 -3.44
C PHE A 126 -26.16 -7.17 -4.21
N VAL A 127 -26.31 -7.75 -5.40
CA VAL A 127 -25.23 -8.29 -6.24
C VAL A 127 -25.27 -7.65 -7.62
#